data_AF-A0A383C6W6-F1
#
_entry.id   AF-A0A383C6W6-F1
#
_cell.length_a   1.000
_cell.length_b   1.000
_cell.length_c   1.000
_cell.angle_alpha   90.00
_cell.angle_beta   90.00
_cell.angle_gamma   90.00
#
_symmetry.space_group_name_H-M   'P 1'
#
loop_
_entity.id
_entity.type
_entity.pdbx_description
1 polymer ?
#
loop_
_entity_poly.entity_id
_entity_poly.type
_entity_poly.pdbx_seq_one_letter_code
_entity_poly.pdbx_strand_id
1 'polypeptide(L)'
;MFLVKEIYYTIQGEGARTGRPSVFCRFAGCNLWTGREKDRKDAICNFCDTNFIGADGPGGGKFKDETKITNAINDKWPQHLDNKYIVLTGGEPALQINSSLIDKLHEAGFEVAIETNGTLPIPSGIDWVTVSPKSNT
;
A
#
# COMPACT_ATOMS: atom_id res chain seq x y z
N MET A 1 -12.92 -7.10 -2.09
CA MET A 1 -12.42 -7.39 -0.72
C MET A 1 -10.92 -7.20 -0.69
N PHE A 2 -10.43 -6.46 0.31
CA PHE A 2 -9.03 -6.13 0.51
C PHE A 2 -8.54 -6.74 1.83
N LEU A 3 -7.35 -7.34 1.81
CA LEU A 3 -6.61 -7.81 2.96
C LEU A 3 -5.49 -6.83 3.24
N VAL A 4 -5.60 -6.11 4.36
CA VAL A 4 -4.67 -5.03 4.71
C VAL A 4 -3.97 -5.40 6.00
N LYS A 5 -2.63 -5.42 5.96
CA LYS A 5 -1.78 -5.67 7.11
C LYS A 5 -1.94 -4.56 8.14
N GLU A 6 -1.86 -3.31 7.72
CA GLU A 6 -1.89 -2.13 8.59
C GLU A 6 -2.25 -0.85 7.82
N ILE A 7 -2.86 0.11 8.52
CA ILE A 7 -3.16 1.46 8.06
C ILE A 7 -2.81 2.45 9.16
N TYR A 8 -1.89 3.38 8.89
CA TYR A 8 -1.42 4.35 9.87
C TYR A 8 -0.97 5.65 9.21
N TYR A 9 -1.02 6.74 9.98
CA TYR A 9 -0.52 8.05 9.57
C TYR A 9 0.92 8.25 10.05
N THR A 10 1.80 8.71 9.16
CA THR A 10 3.21 8.97 9.43
C THR A 10 3.77 9.95 8.39
N ILE A 11 5.09 10.04 8.29
CA ILE A 11 5.81 10.77 7.26
C ILE A 11 6.44 9.75 6.29
N GLN A 12 6.35 9.98 4.98
CA GLN A 12 7.06 9.18 3.97
C GLN A 12 8.58 9.25 4.24
N GLY A 13 9.21 8.09 4.40
CA GLY A 13 10.64 7.98 4.69
C GLY A 13 11.50 7.94 3.43
N GLU A 14 10.94 7.57 2.28
CA GLU A 14 11.70 7.20 1.09
C GLU A 14 11.36 8.00 -0.19
N GLY A 15 12.29 7.96 -1.15
CA GLY A 15 12.11 8.49 -2.49
C GLY A 15 12.00 10.02 -2.58
N ALA A 16 11.49 10.51 -3.71
CA ALA A 16 11.36 11.95 -3.96
C ALA A 16 10.30 12.65 -3.09
N ARG A 17 9.53 11.88 -2.31
CA ARG A 17 8.46 12.38 -1.43
C ARG A 17 8.82 12.23 0.06
N THR A 18 10.08 11.93 0.39
CA THR A 18 10.56 11.90 1.78
C THR A 18 10.20 13.20 2.51
N GLY A 19 9.73 13.08 3.75
CA GLY A 19 9.31 14.22 4.56
C GLY A 19 7.85 14.62 4.40
N ARG A 20 7.10 14.02 3.46
CA ARG A 20 5.69 14.31 3.24
C ARG A 20 4.77 13.57 4.22
N PRO A 21 3.88 14.26 4.97
CA PRO A 21 2.84 13.60 5.75
C PRO A 21 1.95 12.71 4.87
N SER A 22 1.75 11.48 5.32
CA SER A 22 1.12 10.43 4.51
C SER A 22 0.33 9.48 5.40
N VAL A 23 -0.83 9.01 4.94
CA VAL A 23 -1.36 7.73 5.41
C VAL A 23 -0.68 6.64 4.60
N PHE A 24 -0.29 5.55 5.26
CA PHE A 24 0.18 4.33 4.63
C PHE A 24 -0.91 3.28 4.72
N CYS A 25 -1.24 2.64 3.60
CA CYS A 25 -2.08 1.45 3.56
C CYS A 25 -1.25 0.29 3.04
N ARG A 26 -0.83 -0.60 3.95
CA ARG A 26 -0.01 -1.76 3.63
C ARG A 26 -0.89 -2.98 3.40
N PHE A 27 -1.05 -3.40 2.14
CA PHE A 27 -1.75 -4.62 1.78
C PHE A 27 -0.98 -5.87 2.23
N ALA A 28 -1.71 -6.96 2.44
CA ALA A 28 -1.14 -8.25 2.82
C ALA A 28 -0.76 -9.07 1.57
N GLY A 29 0.35 -9.80 1.65
CA GLY A 29 0.82 -10.69 0.57
C GLY A 29 1.66 -10.01 -0.51
N CYS A 30 2.51 -10.79 -1.17
CA CYS A 30 3.40 -10.38 -2.26
C CYS A 30 3.52 -11.55 -3.25
N ASN A 31 3.74 -11.26 -4.53
CA ASN A 31 3.96 -12.27 -5.57
C ASN A 31 5.43 -12.74 -5.67
N LEU A 32 6.37 -12.03 -5.04
CA LEU A 32 7.81 -12.32 -5.12
C LEU A 32 8.38 -13.03 -3.88
N TRP A 33 7.63 -13.05 -2.78
CA TRP A 33 7.96 -13.78 -1.56
C TRP A 33 6.71 -14.05 -0.74
N THR A 34 6.63 -15.21 -0.10
CA THR A 34 5.48 -15.62 0.71
C THR A 34 5.35 -14.82 2.03
N GLY A 35 6.40 -14.09 2.41
CA GLY A 35 6.52 -13.42 3.71
C GLY A 35 6.98 -14.36 4.83
N ARG A 36 7.11 -15.66 4.57
CA ARG A 36 7.52 -16.65 5.57
C ARG A 36 9.04 -16.81 5.49
N GLU A 37 9.71 -16.68 6.63
CA GLU A 37 11.18 -16.77 6.71
C GLU A 37 11.72 -18.09 6.16
N LYS A 38 11.01 -19.20 6.37
CA LYS A 38 11.40 -20.52 5.83
C LYS A 38 11.50 -20.57 4.30
N ASP A 39 10.78 -19.70 3.60
CA ASP A 39 10.74 -19.65 2.14
C ASP A 39 11.68 -18.55 1.59
N ARG A 40 12.27 -17.70 2.44
CA ARG A 40 13.05 -16.51 2.03
C ARG A 40 14.24 -16.84 1.14
N LYS A 41 14.97 -17.92 1.46
CA LYS A 41 16.18 -18.32 0.72
C LYS A 41 15.92 -18.65 -0.75
N ASP A 42 14.71 -19.13 -1.06
CA ASP A 42 14.30 -19.59 -2.40
C ASP A 42 13.35 -18.57 -3.07
N ALA A 43 13.09 -17.43 -2.42
CA ALA A 43 12.20 -16.39 -2.92
C ALA A 43 12.86 -15.55 -4.02
N ILE A 44 12.05 -15.04 -4.96
CA ILE A 44 12.52 -14.09 -5.98
C ILE A 44 13.04 -12.81 -5.30
N CYS A 45 12.30 -12.32 -4.29
CA CYS A 45 12.74 -11.24 -3.41
C CYS A 45 13.14 -11.79 -2.04
N ASN A 46 14.44 -11.97 -1.80
CA ASN A 46 14.98 -12.56 -0.57
C ASN A 46 15.46 -11.54 0.48
N PHE A 47 15.43 -10.25 0.16
CA PHE A 47 15.96 -9.17 1.01
C PHE A 47 14.88 -8.27 1.64
N CYS A 48 13.59 -8.64 1.53
CA CYS A 48 12.49 -7.83 2.05
C CYS A 48 12.59 -7.65 3.59
N ASP A 49 12.45 -6.42 4.05
CA ASP A 49 12.51 -5.97 5.44
C ASP A 49 11.14 -5.88 6.13
N THR A 50 10.06 -6.17 5.39
CA THR A 50 8.70 -5.83 5.77
C THR A 50 7.90 -7.07 6.17
N ASN A 51 7.16 -6.99 7.28
CA ASN A 51 6.14 -7.97 7.62
C ASN A 51 4.81 -7.64 6.94
N PHE A 52 4.42 -8.43 5.94
CA PHE A 52 3.16 -8.31 5.21
C PHE A 52 2.26 -9.55 5.34
N ILE A 53 2.54 -10.44 6.29
CA ILE A 53 1.67 -11.60 6.56
C ILE A 53 0.52 -11.17 7.47
N GLY A 54 -0.69 -11.55 7.08
CA GLY A 54 -1.89 -11.37 7.90
C GLY A 54 -2.51 -9.97 7.77
N ALA A 55 -3.52 -9.73 8.59
CA ALA A 55 -4.31 -8.51 8.61
C ALA A 55 -4.57 -8.05 10.06
N ASP A 56 -3.51 -8.12 10.86
CA ASP A 56 -3.48 -8.04 12.33
C ASP A 56 -2.68 -6.84 12.85
N GLY A 57 -2.11 -6.02 11.96
CA GLY A 57 -1.43 -4.78 12.34
C GLY A 57 -2.39 -3.64 12.66
N PRO A 58 -1.87 -2.48 13.09
CA PRO A 58 -2.69 -1.32 13.46
C PRO A 58 -3.57 -0.86 12.30
N GLY A 59 -4.88 -0.78 12.50
CA GLY A 59 -5.83 -0.44 11.43
C GLY A 59 -5.95 -1.50 10.32
N GLY A 60 -5.27 -2.64 10.45
CA GLY A 60 -5.37 -3.77 9.55
C GLY A 60 -6.70 -4.49 9.67
N GLY A 61 -7.02 -5.29 8.65
CA GLY A 61 -8.25 -6.06 8.62
C GLY A 61 -8.65 -6.52 7.23
N LYS A 62 -9.87 -7.07 7.16
CA LYS A 62 -10.53 -7.46 5.90
C LYS A 62 -11.60 -6.43 5.56
N PHE A 63 -11.37 -5.68 4.49
CA PHE A 63 -12.32 -4.67 4.02
C PHE A 63 -13.13 -5.25 2.86
N LYS A 64 -14.46 -5.25 2.98
CA LYS A 64 -15.33 -5.92 2.00
C LYS A 64 -15.29 -5.26 0.62
N ASP A 65 -15.22 -3.93 0.61
CA ASP A 65 -15.37 -3.06 -0.56
C ASP A 65 -14.51 -1.80 -0.43
N GLU A 66 -14.45 -1.03 -1.51
CA GLU A 66 -13.67 0.20 -1.68
C GLU A 66 -14.12 1.30 -0.71
N THR A 67 -15.41 1.35 -0.36
CA THR A 67 -15.95 2.34 0.57
C THR A 67 -15.42 2.08 1.98
N LYS A 68 -15.41 0.82 2.43
CA LYS A 68 -14.95 0.45 3.78
C LYS A 68 -13.46 0.73 3.97
N ILE A 69 -12.61 0.39 2.99
CA ILE A 69 -11.17 0.68 3.08
C ILE A 69 -10.90 2.18 2.98
N THR A 70 -11.58 2.90 2.09
CA THR A 70 -11.42 4.36 1.95
C THR A 70 -11.78 5.09 3.23
N ASN A 71 -12.88 4.71 3.90
CA ASN A 71 -13.24 5.28 5.20
C ASN A 71 -12.15 5.02 6.24
N ALA A 72 -11.65 3.78 6.33
CA ALA A 72 -10.60 3.43 7.28
C ALA A 72 -9.27 4.18 7.03
N ILE A 73 -8.93 4.46 5.77
CA ILE A 73 -7.80 5.29 5.37
C ILE A 73 -8.05 6.76 5.78
N ASN A 74 -9.23 7.28 5.45
CA ASN A 74 -9.60 8.67 5.75
C ASN A 74 -9.61 8.96 7.25
N ASP A 75 -10.05 8.00 8.06
CA ASP A 75 -10.07 8.10 9.53
C ASP A 75 -8.67 8.21 10.15
N LYS A 76 -7.60 7.86 9.40
CA LYS A 76 -6.22 8.07 9.86
C LYS A 76 -5.69 9.46 9.57
N TRP A 77 -6.30 10.21 8.65
CA TRP A 77 -5.84 11.55 8.31
C TRP A 77 -6.26 12.55 9.40
N PRO A 78 -5.34 13.39 9.92
CA PRO A 78 -5.71 14.43 10.87
C PRO A 78 -6.64 15.47 10.22
N GLN A 79 -7.86 15.61 10.74
CA GLN A 79 -8.93 16.42 10.11
C GLN A 79 -8.64 17.92 10.01
N HIS A 80 -7.59 18.42 10.68
CA HIS A 80 -7.16 19.81 10.63
C HIS A 80 -6.09 20.08 9.56
N LEU A 81 -5.67 19.05 8.81
CA LEU A 81 -4.66 19.16 7.76
C LEU A 81 -5.30 18.97 6.38
N ASP A 82 -4.95 19.86 5.46
CA ASP A 82 -5.30 19.75 4.05
C ASP A 82 -4.29 18.84 3.29
N ASN A 83 -4.47 18.72 1.98
CA ASN A 83 -3.56 18.00 1.06
C ASN A 83 -3.35 16.53 1.44
N LYS A 84 -4.45 15.80 1.60
CA LYS A 84 -4.43 14.38 1.95
C LYS A 84 -3.57 13.60 0.97
N TYR A 85 -2.73 12.73 1.51
CA TYR A 85 -1.81 11.91 0.71
C TYR A 85 -1.77 10.49 1.25
N ILE A 86 -1.92 9.51 0.35
CA ILE A 86 -1.94 8.09 0.69
C ILE A 86 -0.85 7.37 -0.10
N VAL A 87 -0.08 6.52 0.59
CA VAL A 87 0.85 5.58 -0.02
C VAL A 87 0.26 4.18 0.07
N LEU A 88 -0.15 3.63 -1.08
CA LEU A 88 -0.57 2.25 -1.24
C LEU A 88 0.67 1.36 -1.40
N THR A 89 0.88 0.40 -0.50
CA THR A 89 2.08 -0.44 -0.43
C THR A 89 1.77 -1.86 0.05
N GLY A 90 2.77 -2.72 0.21
CA GLY A 90 2.70 -3.97 0.97
C GLY A 90 2.04 -5.17 0.26
N GLY A 91 2.48 -6.39 0.51
CA GLY A 91 3.83 -6.71 0.07
C GLY A 91 3.97 -6.39 -1.43
N GLU A 92 2.94 -6.67 -2.24
CA GLU A 92 2.70 -6.05 -3.55
C GLU A 92 1.26 -5.49 -3.66
N PRO A 93 1.05 -4.16 -3.70
CA PRO A 93 -0.29 -3.57 -3.76
C PRO A 93 -1.06 -3.89 -5.04
N ALA A 94 -0.39 -4.07 -6.19
CA ALA A 94 -1.02 -4.37 -7.47
C ALA A 94 -1.77 -5.71 -7.48
N LEU A 95 -1.60 -6.56 -6.47
CA LEU A 95 -2.39 -7.78 -6.28
C LEU A 95 -3.85 -7.51 -5.88
N GLN A 96 -4.14 -6.32 -5.33
CA GLN A 96 -5.44 -6.06 -4.70
C GLN A 96 -6.09 -4.75 -5.15
N ILE A 97 -5.30 -3.71 -5.46
CA ILE A 97 -5.86 -2.41 -5.85
C ILE A 97 -6.55 -2.46 -7.22
N ASN A 98 -7.55 -1.62 -7.42
CA ASN A 98 -8.31 -1.50 -8.66
C ASN A 98 -8.72 -0.04 -8.88
N SER A 99 -9.18 0.32 -10.09
CA SER A 99 -9.55 1.71 -10.42
C SER A 99 -10.64 2.27 -9.50
N SER A 100 -11.62 1.45 -9.09
CA SER A 100 -12.70 1.87 -8.18
C SER A 100 -12.16 2.36 -6.83
N LEU A 101 -11.11 1.72 -6.31
CA LEU A 101 -10.45 2.18 -5.08
C LEU A 101 -9.74 3.52 -5.30
N ILE A 102 -9.06 3.70 -6.44
CA ILE A 102 -8.38 4.96 -6.78
C ILE A 102 -9.40 6.09 -6.86
N ASP A 103 -10.50 5.89 -7.58
CA ASP A 103 -11.59 6.85 -7.70
C ASP A 103 -12.17 7.23 -6.33
N LYS A 104 -12.39 6.24 -5.44
CA LYS A 104 -12.89 6.50 -4.08
C LYS A 104 -11.92 7.29 -3.21
N LEU A 105 -10.61 7.05 -3.34
CA LEU A 105 -9.59 7.81 -2.63
C LEU A 105 -9.54 9.26 -3.13
N HIS A 106 -9.64 9.45 -4.45
CA HIS A 106 -9.74 10.78 -5.05
C HIS A 106 -11.01 11.51 -4.60
N GLU A 107 -12.17 10.85 -4.60
CA GLU A 107 -13.42 11.41 -4.05
C GLU A 107 -13.29 11.82 -2.57
N ALA A 108 -12.47 11.10 -1.80
CA ALA A 108 -12.16 11.43 -0.40
C ALA A 108 -11.11 12.55 -0.25
N GLY A 109 -10.58 13.07 -1.36
CA GLY A 109 -9.63 14.18 -1.43
C GLY A 109 -8.16 13.79 -1.30
N PHE A 110 -7.82 12.51 -1.47
CA PHE A 110 -6.43 12.04 -1.44
C PHE A 110 -5.75 12.22 -2.79
N GLU A 111 -4.50 12.68 -2.79
CA GLU A 111 -3.52 12.35 -3.84
C GLU A 111 -2.97 10.95 -3.56
N VAL A 112 -2.95 10.08 -4.57
CA VAL A 112 -2.69 8.66 -4.44
C VAL A 112 -1.32 8.29 -4.99
N ALA A 113 -0.48 7.72 -4.13
CA ALA A 113 0.80 7.14 -4.50
C ALA A 113 0.81 5.61 -4.36
N ILE A 114 1.63 4.95 -5.16
CA ILE A 114 1.89 3.50 -5.06
C ILE A 114 3.38 3.22 -4.94
N GLU A 115 3.71 2.25 -4.09
CA GLU A 115 5.02 1.61 -3.99
C GLU A 115 4.89 0.16 -4.49
N THR A 116 5.35 -0.12 -5.72
CA THR A 116 5.20 -1.44 -6.37
C THR A 116 6.54 -2.04 -6.78
N ASN A 117 6.61 -3.37 -6.82
CA ASN A 117 7.74 -4.10 -7.39
C ASN A 117 7.80 -4.05 -8.93
N GLY A 118 6.74 -3.56 -9.59
CA GLY A 118 6.72 -3.31 -11.03
C GLY A 118 6.42 -4.54 -11.89
N THR A 119 6.12 -5.69 -11.29
CA THR A 119 5.89 -6.96 -12.02
C THR A 119 4.46 -7.18 -12.47
N LEU A 120 3.54 -6.30 -12.06
CA LEU A 120 2.12 -6.37 -12.36
C LEU A 120 1.61 -5.04 -12.92
N PRO A 121 0.61 -5.06 -13.82
CA PRO A 121 -0.04 -3.84 -14.27
C PRO A 121 -0.73 -3.14 -13.09
N ILE A 122 -0.69 -1.81 -13.09
CA ILE A 122 -1.37 -0.97 -12.11
C ILE A 122 -2.57 -0.26 -12.77
N PRO A 123 -3.65 0.03 -12.03
CA PRO A 123 -4.77 0.80 -12.56
C PRO A 123 -4.34 2.22 -12.94
N SER A 124 -5.03 2.81 -13.92
CA SER A 124 -4.89 4.23 -14.27
C SER A 124 -5.38 5.13 -13.14
N GLY A 125 -4.95 6.39 -13.14
CA GLY A 125 -5.40 7.40 -12.18
C GLY A 125 -4.52 7.53 -10.94
N ILE A 126 -3.51 6.67 -10.76
CA ILE A 126 -2.53 6.86 -9.69
C ILE A 126 -1.67 8.10 -9.99
N ASP A 127 -1.59 9.02 -9.05
CA ASP A 127 -0.92 10.32 -9.22
C ASP A 127 0.62 10.21 -9.14
N TRP A 128 1.11 9.29 -8.31
CA TRP A 128 2.55 9.07 -8.12
C TRP A 128 2.91 7.58 -8.10
N VAL A 129 3.78 7.17 -9.01
CA VAL A 129 4.21 5.77 -9.15
C VAL A 129 5.68 5.63 -8.80
N THR A 130 5.96 5.01 -7.65
CA THR A 130 7.30 4.53 -7.33
C THR A 130 7.40 3.05 -7.73
N VAL A 131 8.28 2.76 -8.67
CA VAL A 131 8.63 1.38 -9.04
C VAL A 131 9.99 1.05 -8.43
N SER A 132 10.05 -0.05 -7.67
CA SER A 132 11.28 -0.60 -7.13
C SER A 132 11.51 -1.97 -7.76
N PRO A 133 12.21 -2.06 -8.91
CA PRO A 133 12.49 -3.33 -9.56
C PRO A 133 13.28 -4.27 -8.65
N LYS A 134 13.06 -5.57 -8.80
CA LYS A 134 13.81 -6.61 -8.07
C LYS A 134 14.66 -7.35 -9.08
N SER A 135 15.92 -7.65 -8.73
CA SER A 135 16.77 -8.46 -9.62
C SER A 135 16.08 -9.82 -9.83
N ASN A 136 15.97 -10.26 -11.09
CA ASN A 136 15.36 -11.54 -11.50
C ASN A 136 13.82 -11.56 -11.59
N THR A 137 13.20 -10.39 -11.81
CA THR A 137 11.78 -10.27 -12.20
C THR A 137 11.60 -9.86 -13.64
#